data_AF-A0A178MWX1-F1
#
_entry.id   AF-A0A178MWX1-F1
#
_cell.length_a   1.000
_cell.length_b   1.000
_cell.length_c   1.000
_cell.angle_alpha   90.00
_cell.angle_beta   90.00
_cell.angle_gamma   90.00
#
_symmetry.space_group_name_H-M   'P 1'
#
loop_
_entity.id
_entity.type
_entity.pdbx_description
1 polymer ?
#
loop_
_entity_poly.entity_id
_entity_poly.type
_entity_poly.pdbx_seq_one_letter_code
_entity_poly.pdbx_strand_id
1 'polypeptide(L)'
;MRFVPVKSEDTQAVLMLHRARRLLVGQRTMLANALRSHFAEFGIAEPEGQAGLTRLIVLALDAPDTALPQAAREALAMLAAHLRDTEVKIDALDHEILEWHRGNADSQRVASIPGIGPLTASAIVAAMGDSGRFRTGRDFAAWLGLVPSQNSTGGKTVLGPITKTGDRYLRTLLVIGATSTLWRRRKESGTWLAAMTARGKTARQISVALANKMARIAWAILAKGDTYREPVAQTA
;
A
#
# COMPACT_ATOMS: atom_id res chain seq x y z
N MET A 1 -18.19 3.37 27.02
CA MET A 1 -18.03 2.96 25.60
C MET A 1 -17.49 4.14 24.82
N ARG A 2 -16.45 3.97 23.99
CA ARG A 2 -15.98 5.03 23.09
C ARG A 2 -16.60 4.78 21.72
N PHE A 3 -17.60 5.58 21.36
CA PHE A 3 -18.29 5.43 20.09
C PHE A 3 -17.37 5.80 18.92
N VAL A 4 -17.54 5.10 17.79
CA VAL A 4 -16.86 5.48 16.54
C VAL A 4 -17.62 6.68 15.98
N PRO A 5 -17.00 7.86 15.86
CA PRO A 5 -17.68 9.01 15.29
C PRO A 5 -18.05 8.72 13.83
N VAL A 6 -19.23 9.20 13.43
CA VAL A 6 -19.67 9.17 12.03
C VAL A 6 -18.71 10.06 11.24
N LYS A 7 -18.15 9.54 10.15
CA LYS A 7 -17.29 10.32 9.26
C LYS A 7 -18.13 11.28 8.44
N SER A 8 -17.57 12.44 8.08
CA SER A 8 -18.22 13.30 7.10
C SER A 8 -18.40 12.57 5.77
N GLU A 9 -19.41 12.97 5.00
CA GLU A 9 -19.69 12.42 3.68
C GLU A 9 -18.46 12.52 2.76
N ASP A 10 -17.78 13.67 2.77
CA ASP A 10 -16.54 13.89 2.02
C ASP A 10 -15.44 12.90 2.40
N THR A 11 -15.24 12.67 3.70
CA THR A 11 -14.23 11.72 4.19
C THR A 11 -14.57 10.29 3.78
N GLN A 12 -15.86 9.94 3.85
CA GLN A 12 -16.35 8.63 3.44
C GLN A 12 -16.21 8.44 1.92
N ALA A 13 -16.43 9.47 1.12
CA ALA A 13 -16.25 9.44 -0.34
C ALA A 13 -14.80 9.13 -0.71
N VAL A 14 -13.82 9.76 -0.06
CA VAL A 14 -12.39 9.48 -0.30
C VAL A 14 -12.03 8.03 0.05
N LEU A 15 -12.56 7.51 1.16
CA LEU A 15 -12.39 6.09 1.50
C LEU A 15 -13.03 5.16 0.47
N MET A 16 -14.13 5.58 -0.17
CA MET A 16 -14.75 4.84 -1.24
C MET A 16 -13.85 4.78 -2.48
N LEU A 17 -13.20 5.89 -2.86
CA LEU A 17 -12.21 5.91 -3.96
C LEU A 17 -11.09 4.88 -3.71
N HIS A 18 -10.53 4.87 -2.49
CA HIS A 18 -9.49 3.90 -2.12
C HIS A 18 -9.98 2.44 -2.18
N ARG A 19 -11.22 2.17 -1.77
CA ARG A 19 -11.82 0.82 -1.82
C ARG A 19 -12.09 0.38 -3.25
N ALA A 20 -12.67 1.25 -4.08
CA ALA A 20 -12.91 1.00 -5.50
C ALA A 20 -11.58 0.71 -6.21
N ARG A 21 -10.57 1.56 -6.00
CA ARG A 21 -9.24 1.36 -6.55
C ARG A 21 -8.63 0.03 -6.13
N ARG A 22 -8.73 -0.32 -4.84
CA ARG A 22 -8.23 -1.60 -4.32
C ARG A 22 -8.92 -2.79 -4.99
N LEU A 23 -10.23 -2.72 -5.21
CA LEU A 23 -11.00 -3.75 -5.91
C LEU A 23 -10.50 -3.91 -7.35
N LEU A 24 -10.43 -2.81 -8.10
CA LEU A 24 -10.00 -2.82 -9.50
C LEU A 24 -8.55 -3.31 -9.65
N VAL A 25 -7.64 -2.90 -8.76
CA VAL A 25 -6.25 -3.42 -8.75
C VAL A 25 -6.23 -4.94 -8.55
N GLY A 26 -7.12 -5.47 -7.70
CA GLY A 26 -7.28 -6.91 -7.52
C GLY A 26 -7.76 -7.60 -8.80
N GLN A 27 -8.79 -7.04 -9.44
CA GLN A 27 -9.31 -7.55 -10.71
C GLN A 27 -8.26 -7.50 -11.83
N ARG A 28 -7.50 -6.39 -11.94
CA ARG A 28 -6.38 -6.26 -12.88
C ARG A 28 -5.36 -7.40 -12.70
N THR A 29 -4.99 -7.72 -11.47
CA THR A 29 -4.08 -8.85 -11.20
C THR A 29 -4.71 -10.19 -11.58
N MET A 30 -6.00 -10.40 -11.29
CA MET A 30 -6.71 -11.63 -11.70
C MET A 30 -6.73 -11.79 -13.22
N LEU A 31 -7.08 -10.74 -13.96
CA LEU A 31 -7.12 -10.74 -15.43
C LEU A 31 -5.73 -10.96 -16.03
N ALA A 32 -4.71 -10.27 -15.51
CA ALA A 32 -3.34 -10.44 -15.98
C ALA A 32 -2.80 -11.86 -15.74
N ASN A 33 -3.21 -12.51 -14.65
CA ASN A 33 -2.84 -13.91 -14.39
C ASN A 33 -3.62 -14.88 -15.27
N ALA A 34 -4.92 -14.65 -15.48
CA ALA A 34 -5.73 -15.46 -16.39
C ALA A 34 -5.19 -15.39 -17.83
N LEU A 35 -4.86 -14.20 -18.32
CA LEU A 35 -4.30 -14.00 -19.66
C LEU A 35 -2.99 -14.78 -19.82
N ARG A 36 -2.06 -14.67 -18.85
CA ARG A 36 -0.81 -15.44 -18.85
C ARG A 36 -1.05 -16.95 -18.84
N SER A 37 -1.96 -17.42 -17.99
CA SER A 37 -2.27 -18.86 -17.88
C SER A 37 -2.83 -19.41 -19.19
N HIS A 38 -3.81 -18.73 -19.77
CA HIS A 38 -4.47 -19.20 -21.00
C HIS A 38 -3.53 -19.17 -22.20
N PHE A 39 -2.67 -18.16 -22.35
CA PHE A 39 -1.64 -18.20 -23.39
C PHE A 39 -0.64 -19.36 -23.20
N ALA A 40 -0.26 -19.64 -21.95
CA ALA A 40 0.65 -20.74 -21.64
C ALA A 40 0.06 -22.12 -21.99
N GLU A 41 -1.26 -22.32 -21.89
CA GLU A 41 -1.94 -23.56 -22.32
C GLU A 41 -1.75 -23.83 -23.82
N PHE A 42 -1.53 -22.80 -24.63
CA PHE A 42 -1.23 -22.90 -26.06
C PHE A 42 0.27 -22.80 -26.38
N GLY A 43 1.15 -22.93 -25.37
CA GLY A 43 2.60 -22.86 -25.55
C GLY A 43 3.15 -21.45 -25.77
N ILE A 44 2.32 -20.41 -25.61
CA ILE A 44 2.73 -19.02 -25.75
C ILE A 44 3.07 -18.48 -24.36
N ALA A 45 4.35 -18.35 -24.06
CA ALA A 45 4.82 -17.84 -22.78
C ALA A 45 5.64 -16.57 -22.97
N GLU A 46 5.38 -15.59 -22.13
CA GLU A 46 6.11 -14.33 -22.08
C GLU A 46 6.80 -14.16 -20.71
N PRO A 47 7.97 -13.51 -20.63
CA PRO A 47 8.63 -13.21 -19.38
C PRO A 47 7.72 -12.53 -18.36
N GLU A 48 7.92 -12.84 -17.09
CA GLU A 48 7.20 -12.20 -16.00
C GLU A 48 7.38 -10.66 -16.02
N GLY A 49 6.33 -9.95 -15.61
CA GLY A 49 6.32 -8.49 -15.55
C GLY A 49 5.48 -7.82 -16.64
N GLN A 50 5.57 -6.48 -16.69
CA GLN A 50 4.69 -5.64 -17.49
C GLN A 50 4.98 -5.68 -18.99
N ALA A 51 6.25 -5.82 -19.37
CA ALA A 51 6.62 -5.91 -20.78
C ALA A 51 6.03 -7.17 -21.44
N GLY A 52 6.14 -8.33 -20.75
CA GLY A 52 5.53 -9.57 -21.22
C GLY A 52 4.00 -9.49 -21.27
N LEU A 53 3.37 -8.94 -20.23
CA LEU A 53 1.91 -8.73 -20.23
C LEU A 53 1.44 -7.85 -21.39
N THR A 54 2.17 -6.78 -21.68
CA THR A 54 1.84 -5.89 -22.80
C THR A 54 1.87 -6.62 -24.13
N ARG A 55 2.88 -7.48 -24.36
CA ARG A 55 2.95 -8.32 -25.57
C ARG A 55 1.78 -9.29 -25.66
N LEU A 56 1.39 -9.93 -24.56
CA LEU A 56 0.22 -10.81 -24.54
C LEU A 56 -1.09 -10.06 -24.82
N ILE A 57 -1.24 -8.83 -24.31
CA ILE A 57 -2.42 -8.00 -24.61
C ILE A 57 -2.49 -7.66 -26.10
N VAL A 58 -1.37 -7.22 -26.70
CA VAL A 58 -1.29 -6.94 -28.13
C VAL A 58 -1.62 -8.19 -28.95
N LEU A 59 -1.07 -9.34 -28.56
CA LEU A 59 -1.35 -10.61 -29.23
C LEU A 59 -2.84 -11.01 -29.13
N ALA A 60 -3.48 -10.74 -28.00
CA ALA A 60 -4.90 -11.04 -27.78
C ALA A 60 -5.83 -10.13 -28.59
N LEU A 61 -5.46 -8.87 -28.82
CA LEU A 61 -6.32 -7.86 -29.44
C LEU A 61 -6.07 -7.70 -30.95
N ASP A 62 -4.80 -7.78 -31.37
CA ASP A 62 -4.37 -7.27 -32.67
C ASP A 62 -3.87 -8.38 -33.63
N ALA A 63 -3.81 -9.65 -33.20
CA ALA A 63 -3.23 -10.72 -34.00
C ALA A 63 -4.28 -11.61 -34.69
N PRO A 64 -4.60 -11.37 -35.98
CA PRO A 64 -5.51 -12.22 -36.75
C PRO A 64 -4.93 -13.60 -37.07
N ASP A 65 -3.60 -13.75 -36.99
CA ASP A 65 -2.86 -14.88 -37.57
C ASP A 65 -2.19 -15.80 -36.52
N THR A 66 -2.66 -15.75 -35.27
CA THR A 66 -2.23 -16.72 -34.27
C THR A 66 -2.84 -18.08 -34.58
N ALA A 67 -2.05 -19.16 -34.49
CA ALA A 67 -2.48 -20.56 -34.58
C ALA A 67 -3.49 -20.98 -33.47
N LEU A 68 -4.05 -20.01 -32.76
CA LEU A 68 -5.04 -20.20 -31.72
C LEU A 68 -6.42 -20.50 -32.33
N PRO A 69 -7.16 -21.47 -31.76
CA PRO A 69 -8.56 -21.67 -32.10
C PRO A 69 -9.38 -20.39 -31.93
N GLN A 70 -10.36 -20.16 -32.83
CA GLN A 70 -11.22 -18.96 -32.82
C GLN A 70 -11.81 -18.66 -31.43
N ALA A 71 -12.38 -19.67 -30.77
CA ALA A 71 -12.99 -19.51 -29.45
C ALA A 71 -11.98 -19.03 -28.39
N ALA A 72 -10.73 -19.51 -28.44
CA ALA A 72 -9.68 -19.08 -27.52
C ALA A 72 -9.27 -17.63 -27.79
N ARG A 73 -9.12 -17.25 -29.06
CA ARG A 73 -8.82 -15.87 -29.44
C ARG A 73 -9.88 -14.89 -28.97
N GLU A 74 -11.16 -15.20 -29.19
CA GLU A 74 -12.27 -14.36 -28.73
C GLU A 74 -12.28 -14.22 -27.19
N ALA A 75 -12.08 -15.32 -26.47
CA ALA A 75 -11.99 -15.30 -25.01
C ALA A 75 -10.81 -14.45 -24.51
N LEU A 76 -9.62 -14.64 -25.08
CA LEU A 76 -8.42 -13.87 -24.75
C LEU A 76 -8.60 -12.37 -25.06
N ALA A 77 -9.20 -12.04 -26.20
CA ALA A 77 -9.50 -10.66 -26.59
C ALA A 77 -10.44 -9.98 -25.58
N MET A 78 -11.51 -10.67 -25.14
CA MET A 78 -12.41 -10.14 -24.11
C MET A 78 -11.70 -9.88 -22.78
N LEU A 79 -10.85 -10.81 -22.33
CA LEU A 79 -10.08 -10.65 -21.08
C LEU A 79 -9.06 -9.51 -21.20
N ALA A 80 -8.38 -9.39 -22.34
CA ALA A 80 -7.41 -8.33 -22.60
C ALA A 80 -8.07 -6.95 -22.69
N ALA A 81 -9.23 -6.84 -23.34
CA ALA A 81 -10.01 -5.61 -23.40
C ALA A 81 -10.49 -5.20 -21.99
N HIS A 82 -11.00 -6.14 -21.20
CA HIS A 82 -11.43 -5.87 -19.84
C HIS A 82 -10.25 -5.46 -18.92
N LEU A 83 -9.08 -6.06 -19.13
CA LEU A 83 -7.86 -5.67 -18.42
C LEU A 83 -7.49 -4.21 -18.74
N ARG A 84 -7.51 -3.81 -20.01
CA ARG A 84 -7.22 -2.43 -20.44
C ARG A 84 -8.21 -1.42 -19.87
N ASP A 85 -9.51 -1.71 -19.95
CA ASP A 85 -10.55 -0.88 -19.35
C ASP A 85 -10.37 -0.75 -17.82
N THR A 86 -10.01 -1.84 -17.15
CA THR A 86 -9.70 -1.83 -15.71
C THR A 86 -8.49 -0.96 -15.39
N GLU A 87 -7.44 -0.97 -16.22
CA GLU A 87 -6.27 -0.10 -16.07
C GLU A 87 -6.66 1.38 -16.18
N VAL A 88 -7.44 1.76 -17.21
CA VAL A 88 -7.93 3.14 -17.39
C VAL A 88 -8.73 3.61 -16.17
N LYS A 89 -9.61 2.75 -15.63
CA LYS A 89 -10.41 3.07 -14.44
C LYS A 89 -9.57 3.22 -13.16
N ILE A 90 -8.50 2.42 -13.02
CA ILE A 90 -7.56 2.58 -11.90
C ILE A 90 -6.85 3.93 -12.00
N ASP A 91 -6.40 4.30 -13.20
CA ASP A 91 -5.70 5.58 -13.41
C ASP A 91 -6.62 6.77 -13.14
N ALA A 92 -7.89 6.71 -13.56
CA ALA A 92 -8.89 7.72 -13.22
C ALA A 92 -9.06 7.89 -11.70
N LEU A 93 -9.18 6.79 -10.95
CA LEU A 93 -9.27 6.84 -9.49
C LEU A 93 -7.97 7.35 -8.84
N ASP A 94 -6.81 7.01 -9.41
CA ASP A 94 -5.53 7.55 -8.96
C ASP A 94 -5.45 9.07 -9.12
N HIS A 95 -5.97 9.59 -10.24
CA HIS A 95 -6.09 11.02 -10.47
C HIS A 95 -7.03 11.70 -9.46
N GLU A 96 -8.22 11.15 -9.23
CA GLU A 96 -9.16 11.71 -8.24
C GLU A 96 -8.57 11.75 -6.82
N ILE A 97 -7.89 10.69 -6.41
CA ILE A 97 -7.21 10.64 -5.11
C ILE A 97 -6.10 11.69 -5.03
N LEU A 98 -5.36 11.89 -6.13
CA LEU A 98 -4.28 12.87 -6.19
C LEU A 98 -4.81 14.31 -6.12
N GLU A 99 -5.92 14.62 -6.81
CA GLU A 99 -6.56 15.93 -6.71
C GLU A 99 -7.06 16.20 -5.28
N TRP A 100 -7.72 15.22 -4.65
CA TRP A 100 -8.12 15.36 -3.26
C TRP A 100 -6.92 15.61 -2.33
N HIS A 101 -5.82 14.88 -2.55
CA HIS A 101 -4.58 15.08 -1.79
C HIS A 101 -4.03 16.50 -1.94
N ARG A 102 -4.02 17.05 -3.16
CA ARG A 102 -3.58 18.42 -3.43
C ARG A 102 -4.46 19.47 -2.77
N GLY A 103 -5.76 19.19 -2.59
CA GLY A 103 -6.67 20.06 -1.85
C GLY A 103 -6.58 19.95 -0.32
N ASN A 104 -5.83 18.98 0.22
CA ASN A 104 -5.85 18.66 1.65
C ASN A 104 -4.48 18.87 2.33
N ALA A 105 -4.36 19.93 3.13
CA ALA A 105 -3.12 20.29 3.82
C ALA A 105 -2.61 19.20 4.77
N ASP A 106 -3.50 18.50 5.46
CA ASP A 106 -3.15 17.40 6.37
C ASP A 106 -2.51 16.24 5.60
N SER A 107 -3.08 15.91 4.44
CA SER A 107 -2.56 14.89 3.54
C SER A 107 -1.18 15.26 3.01
N GLN A 108 -0.97 16.52 2.63
CA GLN A 108 0.34 17.01 2.21
C GLN A 108 1.39 16.93 3.33
N ARG A 109 1.03 17.35 4.56
CA ARG A 109 1.95 17.23 5.72
C ARG A 109 2.30 15.77 6.00
N VAL A 110 1.35 14.84 5.90
CA VAL A 110 1.63 13.41 6.09
C VAL A 110 2.49 12.82 4.96
N ALA A 111 2.32 13.27 3.71
CA ALA A 111 3.15 12.85 2.58
C ALA A 111 4.61 13.33 2.65
N SER A 112 4.93 14.29 3.52
CA SER A 112 6.33 14.68 3.76
C SER A 112 7.16 13.61 4.49
N ILE A 113 6.52 12.60 5.07
CA ILE A 113 7.21 11.49 5.74
C ILE A 113 7.85 10.57 4.68
N PRO A 114 9.16 10.27 4.78
CA PRO A 114 9.83 9.34 3.86
C PRO A 114 9.14 7.98 3.77
N GLY A 115 8.68 7.62 2.57
CA GLY A 115 7.94 6.38 2.30
C GLY A 115 6.42 6.53 2.33
N ILE A 116 5.89 7.71 2.66
CA ILE A 116 4.46 8.00 2.51
C ILE A 116 4.29 8.91 1.30
N GLY A 117 3.68 8.39 0.23
CA GLY A 117 3.28 9.20 -0.93
C GLY A 117 1.82 9.65 -0.86
N PRO A 118 1.33 10.39 -1.87
CA PRO A 118 -0.03 10.92 -1.94
C PRO A 118 -1.11 9.88 -1.64
N LEU A 119 -1.06 8.71 -2.29
CA LEU A 119 -2.01 7.61 -2.09
C LEU A 119 -2.06 7.11 -0.63
N THR A 120 -0.89 7.00 0.01
CA THR A 120 -0.83 6.53 1.41
C THR A 120 -1.27 7.62 2.37
N ALA A 121 -0.89 8.86 2.10
CA ALA A 121 -1.26 10.00 2.92
C ALA A 121 -2.76 10.27 2.88
N SER A 122 -3.39 10.22 1.70
CA SER A 122 -4.83 10.40 1.56
C SER A 122 -5.62 9.33 2.29
N ALA A 123 -5.18 8.07 2.16
CA ALA A 123 -5.80 6.96 2.88
C ALA A 123 -5.68 7.13 4.40
N ILE A 124 -4.51 7.54 4.91
CA ILE A 124 -4.29 7.75 6.34
C ILE A 124 -5.20 8.85 6.87
N VAL A 125 -5.22 10.01 6.23
CA VAL A 125 -6.03 11.16 6.67
C VAL A 125 -7.52 10.82 6.63
N ALA A 126 -7.99 10.25 5.52
CA ALA A 126 -9.39 9.87 5.38
C ALA A 126 -9.82 8.78 6.38
N ALA A 127 -8.94 7.82 6.69
CA ALA A 127 -9.28 6.75 7.62
C ALA A 127 -9.21 7.18 9.09
N MET A 128 -8.23 8.02 9.43
CA MET A 128 -8.05 8.55 10.78
C MET A 128 -9.21 9.48 11.16
N GLY A 129 -9.63 10.36 10.24
CA GLY A 129 -10.56 11.44 10.55
C GLY A 129 -9.95 12.33 11.64
N ASP A 130 -10.68 12.56 12.72
CA ASP A 130 -10.16 13.27 13.89
C ASP A 130 -9.01 12.49 14.56
N SER A 131 -7.81 13.10 14.57
CA SER A 131 -6.61 12.54 15.20
C SER A 131 -6.76 12.38 16.72
N GLY A 132 -7.62 13.18 17.36
CA GLY A 132 -7.98 13.10 18.79
C GLY A 132 -8.67 11.79 19.20
N ARG A 133 -9.16 11.02 18.22
CA ARG A 133 -9.64 9.64 18.44
C ARG A 133 -8.58 8.74 19.06
N PHE A 134 -7.30 8.98 18.81
CA PHE A 134 -6.21 8.18 19.37
C PHE A 134 -5.48 8.99 20.44
N ARG A 135 -5.25 8.40 21.62
CA ARG A 135 -4.54 9.11 22.71
C ARG A 135 -3.05 9.21 22.40
N THR A 136 -2.50 8.20 21.74
CA THR A 136 -1.10 8.18 21.32
C THR A 136 -0.93 7.59 19.93
N GLY A 137 0.19 7.90 19.27
CA GLY A 137 0.55 7.25 18.01
C GLY A 137 0.74 5.73 18.14
N ARG A 138 1.00 5.21 19.34
CA ARG A 138 1.03 3.75 19.59
C ARG A 138 -0.36 3.15 19.45
N ASP A 139 -1.40 3.86 19.88
CA ASP A 139 -2.79 3.42 19.73
C ASP A 139 -3.19 3.40 18.25
N PHE A 140 -2.76 4.40 17.47
CA PHE A 140 -2.97 4.40 16.02
C PHE A 140 -2.24 3.23 15.33
N ALA A 141 -0.98 2.99 15.67
CA ALA A 141 -0.24 1.84 15.13
C ALA A 141 -0.85 0.49 15.54
N ALA A 142 -1.42 0.39 16.74
CA ALA A 142 -2.15 -0.78 17.20
C ALA A 142 -3.45 -0.99 16.41
N TRP A 143 -4.20 0.10 16.16
CA TRP A 143 -5.43 0.06 15.34
C TRP A 143 -5.17 -0.38 13.89
N LEU A 144 -4.00 -0.09 13.35
CA LEU A 144 -3.54 -0.58 12.04
C LEU A 144 -3.04 -2.03 12.05
N GLY A 145 -2.86 -2.64 13.23
CA GLY A 145 -2.30 -3.99 13.36
C GLY A 145 -0.80 -4.08 13.08
N LEU A 146 -0.06 -2.99 13.31
CA LEU A 146 1.39 -2.88 13.13
C LEU A 146 2.17 -3.17 14.42
N VAL A 147 1.50 -3.58 15.49
CA VAL A 147 2.11 -3.91 16.79
C VAL A 147 2.22 -5.42 16.97
N PRO A 148 3.25 -5.93 17.67
CA PRO A 148 3.36 -7.34 18.00
C PRO A 148 2.18 -7.78 18.88
N SER A 149 1.72 -9.02 18.72
CA SER A 149 0.86 -9.66 19.70
C SER A 149 1.64 -9.91 20.99
N GLN A 150 0.94 -9.96 22.13
CA GLN A 150 1.56 -10.14 23.44
C GLN A 150 0.82 -11.24 24.19
N ASN A 151 1.55 -12.30 24.56
CA ASN A 151 1.07 -13.38 25.42
C ASN A 151 1.95 -13.39 26.66
N SER A 152 1.53 -12.70 27.72
CA SER A 152 2.33 -12.54 28.94
C SER A 152 1.64 -13.20 30.13
N THR A 153 2.36 -14.08 30.82
CA THR A 153 1.89 -14.78 32.03
C THR A 153 3.01 -14.79 33.07
N GLY A 154 2.66 -14.78 34.37
CA GLY A 154 3.63 -14.92 35.47
C GLY A 154 4.80 -13.92 35.44
N GLY A 155 4.58 -12.68 35.01
CA GLY A 155 5.62 -11.65 34.93
C GLY A 155 6.57 -11.74 33.72
N LYS A 156 6.45 -12.77 32.87
CA LYS A 156 7.23 -12.88 31.62
C LYS A 156 6.46 -12.28 30.46
N THR A 157 7.07 -11.29 29.79
CA THR A 157 6.52 -10.70 28.57
C THR A 157 7.03 -11.43 27.35
N VAL A 158 6.14 -12.09 26.60
CA VAL A 158 6.46 -12.71 25.31
C VAL A 158 5.75 -11.96 24.19
N LEU A 159 6.53 -11.43 23.25
CA LEU A 159 6.05 -10.76 22.05
C LEU A 159 6.03 -11.74 20.86
N GLY A 160 4.93 -11.77 20.13
CA GLY A 160 4.72 -12.59 18.95
C GLY A 160 4.79 -11.79 17.63
N PRO A 161 4.30 -12.39 16.53
CA PRO A 161 4.12 -11.69 15.25
C PRO A 161 3.22 -10.46 15.39
N ILE A 162 3.24 -9.55 14.41
CA ILE A 162 2.25 -8.47 14.38
C ILE A 162 0.83 -9.03 14.41
N THR A 163 -0.09 -8.34 15.10
CA THR A 163 -1.47 -8.83 15.27
C THR A 163 -2.19 -9.00 13.93
N LYS A 164 -1.86 -8.15 12.93
CA LYS A 164 -2.56 -8.06 11.64
C LYS A 164 -4.05 -7.70 11.76
N THR A 165 -4.53 -7.42 12.97
CA THR A 165 -5.87 -6.94 13.30
C THR A 165 -5.99 -5.47 12.91
N GLY A 166 -7.06 -5.09 12.20
CA GLY A 166 -7.27 -3.71 11.76
C GLY A 166 -7.29 -3.56 10.23
N ASP A 167 -6.99 -2.36 9.75
CA ASP A 167 -7.09 -2.03 8.33
C ASP A 167 -5.94 -2.65 7.52
N ARG A 168 -6.27 -3.73 6.78
CA ARG A 168 -5.32 -4.42 5.90
C ARG A 168 -4.80 -3.51 4.78
N TYR A 169 -5.62 -2.62 4.24
CA TYR A 169 -5.24 -1.75 3.12
C TYR A 169 -4.19 -0.73 3.55
N LEU A 170 -4.45 0.02 4.62
CA LEU A 170 -3.49 0.99 5.16
C LEU A 170 -2.18 0.33 5.59
N ARG A 171 -2.28 -0.83 6.25
CA ARG A 171 -1.10 -1.60 6.65
C ARG A 171 -0.27 -2.02 5.43
N THR A 172 -0.90 -2.47 4.35
CA THR A 172 -0.19 -2.80 3.10
C THR A 172 0.50 -1.57 2.51
N LEU A 173 -0.20 -0.44 2.40
CA LEU A 173 0.38 0.82 1.87
C LEU A 173 1.59 1.29 2.68
N LEU A 174 1.48 1.28 4.01
CA LEU A 174 2.57 1.67 4.91
C LEU A 174 3.78 0.73 4.81
N VAL A 175 3.56 -0.58 4.73
CA VAL A 175 4.65 -1.57 4.60
C VAL A 175 5.32 -1.47 3.24
N ILE A 176 4.58 -1.25 2.14
CA ILE A 176 5.16 -1.01 0.82
C ILE A 176 6.02 0.25 0.85
N GLY A 177 5.48 1.34 1.40
CA GLY A 177 6.20 2.61 1.56
C GLY A 177 7.49 2.47 2.37
N ALA A 178 7.40 1.80 3.53
CA ALA A 178 8.56 1.50 4.36
C ALA A 178 9.60 0.63 3.65
N THR A 179 9.15 -0.35 2.86
CA THR A 179 10.03 -1.23 2.09
C THR A 179 10.81 -0.41 1.04
N SER A 180 10.13 0.47 0.31
CA SER A 180 10.77 1.39 -0.64
C SER A 180 11.83 2.29 0.04
N THR A 181 11.49 2.88 1.19
CA THR A 181 12.44 3.69 1.97
C THR A 181 13.65 2.88 2.43
N LEU A 182 13.44 1.65 2.92
CA LEU A 182 14.53 0.76 3.32
C LEU A 182 15.49 0.49 2.15
N TRP A 183 14.96 0.17 0.96
CA TRP A 183 15.79 -0.10 -0.22
C TRP A 183 16.57 1.14 -0.66
N ARG A 184 15.93 2.31 -0.65
CA ARG A 184 16.59 3.58 -1.01
C ARG A 184 17.72 3.94 -0.05
N ARG A 185 17.51 3.70 1.24
CA ARG A 185 18.45 4.06 2.32
C ARG A 185 19.36 2.91 2.77
N ARG A 186 19.39 1.79 2.05
CA ARG A 186 20.12 0.57 2.48
C ARG A 186 21.63 0.78 2.67
N LYS A 187 22.21 1.77 1.98
CA LYS A 187 23.64 2.08 2.02
C LYS A 187 24.00 3.16 3.05
N GLU A 188 23.01 3.78 3.69
CA GLU A 188 23.25 4.82 4.69
C GLU A 188 23.77 4.19 5.99
N SER A 189 24.96 4.60 6.44
CA SER A 189 25.55 4.21 7.72
C SER A 189 25.05 5.12 8.85
N GLY A 190 25.21 4.69 10.11
CA GLY A 190 24.83 5.49 11.30
C GLY A 190 23.32 5.69 11.52
N THR A 191 22.47 5.16 10.64
CA THR A 191 21.02 5.30 10.75
C THR A 191 20.40 4.23 11.67
N TRP A 192 19.19 4.50 12.16
CA TRP A 192 18.38 3.49 12.85
C TRP A 192 18.15 2.23 12.00
N LEU A 193 18.06 2.37 10.67
CA LEU A 193 17.92 1.23 9.74
C LEU A 193 19.19 0.38 9.71
N ALA A 194 20.35 1.02 9.59
CA ALA A 194 21.65 0.33 9.65
C ALA A 194 21.83 -0.42 10.97
N ALA A 195 21.44 0.20 12.09
CA ALA A 195 21.48 -0.44 13.41
C ALA A 195 20.55 -1.68 13.49
N MET A 196 19.39 -1.67 12.85
CA MET A 196 18.52 -2.85 12.80
C MET A 196 19.11 -3.97 11.94
N THR A 197 19.70 -3.64 10.79
CA THR A 197 20.40 -4.61 9.95
C THR A 197 21.58 -5.25 10.68
N ALA A 198 22.38 -4.45 11.39
CA ALA A 198 23.50 -4.93 12.20
C ALA A 198 23.06 -5.88 13.34
N ARG A 199 21.83 -5.73 13.85
CA ARG A 199 21.22 -6.65 14.82
C ARG A 199 20.65 -7.94 14.19
N GLY A 200 20.94 -8.21 12.92
CA GLY A 200 20.51 -9.41 12.20
C GLY A 200 19.02 -9.45 11.85
N LYS A 201 18.33 -8.30 11.81
CA LYS A 201 16.91 -8.27 11.44
C LYS A 201 16.75 -8.40 9.93
N THR A 202 15.76 -9.18 9.50
CA THR A 202 15.46 -9.35 8.07
C THR A 202 14.86 -8.08 7.48
N ALA A 203 15.02 -7.86 6.17
CA ALA A 203 14.46 -6.70 5.49
C ALA A 203 12.93 -6.56 5.71
N ARG A 204 12.21 -7.69 5.81
CA ARG A 204 10.78 -7.71 6.11
C ARG A 204 10.48 -7.23 7.53
N GLN A 205 11.26 -7.68 8.53
CA GLN A 205 11.11 -7.22 9.91
C GLN A 205 11.39 -5.72 10.03
N ILE A 206 12.44 -5.23 9.35
CA ILE A 206 12.81 -3.81 9.33
C ILE A 206 11.70 -2.98 8.66
N SER A 207 11.15 -3.44 7.53
CA SER A 207 10.07 -2.75 6.82
C SER A 207 8.81 -2.63 7.68
N VAL A 208 8.44 -3.69 8.42
CA VAL A 208 7.29 -3.64 9.35
C VAL A 208 7.56 -2.70 10.53
N ALA A 209 8.77 -2.72 11.09
CA ALA A 209 9.14 -1.82 12.18
C ALA A 209 9.16 -0.35 11.72
N LEU A 210 9.65 -0.09 10.50
CA LEU A 210 9.63 1.24 9.89
C LEU A 210 8.19 1.69 9.58
N ALA A 211 7.32 0.81 9.08
CA ALA A 211 5.90 1.12 8.90
C ALA A 211 5.21 1.50 10.23
N ASN A 212 5.52 0.80 11.33
CA ASN A 212 5.04 1.17 12.67
C ASN A 212 5.53 2.57 13.07
N LYS A 213 6.83 2.86 12.85
CA LYS A 213 7.40 4.18 13.11
C LYS A 213 6.73 5.27 12.28
N MET A 214 6.52 5.05 10.97
CA MET A 214 5.84 5.96 10.05
C MET A 214 4.40 6.24 10.50
N ALA A 215 3.64 5.21 10.90
CA ALA A 215 2.29 5.40 11.42
C ALA A 215 2.25 6.31 12.66
N ARG A 216 3.19 6.11 13.59
CA ARG A 216 3.31 6.93 14.81
C ARG A 216 3.67 8.38 14.50
N ILE A 217 4.53 8.60 13.51
CA ILE A 217 4.91 9.94 13.04
C ILE A 217 3.72 10.61 12.36
N ALA A 218 3.00 9.90 11.48
CA ALA A 218 1.81 10.42 10.82
C ALA A 218 0.74 10.87 11.82
N TRP A 219 0.48 10.07 12.86
CA TRP A 219 -0.41 10.49 13.95
C TRP A 219 0.11 11.74 14.67
N ALA A 220 1.41 11.83 14.96
CA ALA A 220 1.97 12.99 15.66
C ALA A 220 1.88 14.28 14.83
N ILE A 221 2.09 14.19 13.51
CA ILE A 221 1.90 15.29 12.56
C ILE A 221 0.45 15.77 12.56
N LEU A 222 -0.51 14.85 12.49
CA LEU A 222 -1.93 15.18 12.46
C LEU A 222 -2.43 15.73 13.80
N ALA A 223 -1.98 15.17 14.92
CA ALA A 223 -2.37 15.61 16.25
C ALA A 223 -1.79 16.97 16.65
N LYS A 224 -0.63 17.36 16.09
CA LYS A 224 0.05 18.61 16.43
C LYS A 224 -0.06 19.70 15.37
N GLY A 225 -0.48 19.36 14.15
CA GLY A 225 -0.45 20.29 13.02
C GLY A 225 0.95 20.57 12.45
N ASP A 226 1.98 19.85 12.92
CA ASP A 226 3.37 20.05 12.50
C ASP A 226 3.67 19.42 11.12
N THR A 227 4.79 19.81 10.51
CA THR A 227 5.34 19.14 9.31
C THR A 227 6.46 18.18 9.71
N TYR A 228 6.70 17.13 8.91
CA TYR A 228 7.80 16.21 9.16
C TYR A 228 9.14 16.96 9.20
N ARG A 229 9.95 16.65 10.22
CA ARG A 229 11.34 17.09 10.33
C ARG A 229 12.21 15.84 10.42
N GLU A 230 13.24 15.78 9.57
CA GLU A 230 14.15 14.66 9.61
C GLU A 230 14.88 14.64 10.97
N PRO A 231 14.97 13.48 11.66
CA PRO A 231 15.70 13.40 12.91
C PRO A 231 17.15 13.76 12.67
N VAL A 232 17.65 14.80 13.35
CA VAL A 232 19.09 15.10 13.38
C VAL A 232 19.79 13.87 13.95
N ALA A 233 20.79 13.35 13.22
CA ALA A 233 21.61 12.27 13.74
C ALA A 233 22.20 12.73 15.07
N GLN A 234 21.86 12.04 16.16
CA GLN A 234 22.57 12.25 17.42
C GLN A 234 24.00 11.77 17.17
N THR A 235 24.91 12.72 16.96
CA THR A 235 26.35 12.48 17.10
C THR A 235 26.55 11.95 18.52
N ALA A 236 27.05 10.72 18.60
CA ALA A 236 27.43 10.09 19.85
C ALA A 236 28.56 10.85 20.56
#